data_AF-A0A956W0P0-F1
#
_entry.id   AF-A0A956W0P0-F1
#
_cell.length_a   1.000
_cell.length_b   1.000
_cell.length_c   1.000
_cell.angle_alpha   90.00
_cell.angle_beta   90.00
_cell.angle_gamma   90.00
#
_symmetry.space_group_name_H-M   'P 1'
#
loop_
_entity.id
_entity.type
_entity.pdbx_description
1 polymer ?
#
loop_
_entity_poly.entity_id
_entity_poly.type
_entity_poly.pdbx_seq_one_letter_code
_entity_poly.pdbx_strand_id
1 'polypeptide(L)'
;MDNFLHIAAVWLHILGIALFVGPQFFLAFAWVPASRQIEDLPARAAAMRTITRRFGFIGGTGLVLILIAGTYLIATWRDFYAVSDDLDFTAIRFGVIFIIKMTVLIVMLVVVGVHMFLAGPRQLRLLEAQAAGEPVSGRELRSVRMFSMALSITGLLLTLALMVMGAILSTSQYSLQLV
;
A
#
# COMPACT_ATOMS: atom_id res chain seq x y z
N MET A 1 -8.57 -21.75 21.74
CA MET A 1 -9.04 -20.39 21.38
C MET A 1 -8.00 -19.66 20.53
N ASP A 2 -6.72 -19.91 20.77
CA ASP A 2 -5.60 -19.19 20.14
C ASP A 2 -5.49 -19.43 18.64
N ASN A 3 -5.75 -20.65 18.17
CA ASN A 3 -5.80 -20.95 16.73
C ASN A 3 -6.89 -20.15 16.00
N PHE A 4 -8.04 -19.92 16.64
CA PHE A 4 -9.12 -19.12 16.04
C PHE A 4 -8.69 -17.66 15.90
N LEU A 5 -8.09 -17.07 16.93
CA LEU A 5 -7.59 -15.69 16.89
C LEU A 5 -6.46 -15.52 15.87
N HIS A 6 -5.55 -16.47 15.77
CA HIS A 6 -4.50 -16.46 14.77
C HIS A 6 -5.08 -16.51 13.34
N ILE A 7 -6.00 -17.43 13.08
CA ILE A 7 -6.68 -17.53 11.77
C ILE A 7 -7.44 -16.23 11.45
N ALA A 8 -8.15 -15.66 12.42
CA ALA A 8 -8.87 -14.40 12.25
C ALA A 8 -7.90 -13.24 11.95
N ALA A 9 -6.76 -13.17 12.63
CA ALA A 9 -5.74 -12.18 12.36
C ALA A 9 -5.11 -12.35 10.97
N VAL A 10 -4.77 -13.58 10.55
CA VAL A 10 -4.29 -13.85 9.18
C VAL A 10 -5.32 -13.39 8.16
N TRP A 11 -6.59 -13.75 8.34
CA TRP A 11 -7.66 -13.36 7.43
C TRP A 11 -7.85 -11.84 7.37
N LEU A 12 -7.87 -11.15 8.52
CA LEU A 12 -7.96 -9.68 8.58
C LEU A 12 -6.76 -9.00 7.93
N HIS A 13 -5.56 -9.57 8.08
CA HIS A 13 -4.36 -9.05 7.44
C HIS A 13 -4.47 -9.16 5.91
N ILE A 14 -4.91 -10.32 5.39
CA ILE A 14 -5.14 -10.53 3.95
C ILE A 14 -6.25 -9.62 3.42
N LEU A 15 -7.36 -9.47 4.14
CA LEU A 15 -8.43 -8.54 3.78
C LEU A 15 -7.90 -7.09 3.74
N GLY A 16 -7.12 -6.68 4.74
CA GLY A 16 -6.48 -5.38 4.77
C GLY A 16 -5.57 -5.15 3.55
N ILE A 17 -4.75 -6.14 3.18
CA ILE A 17 -3.93 -6.11 1.96
C ILE A 17 -4.80 -5.93 0.72
N ALA A 18 -5.89 -6.69 0.57
CA ALA A 18 -6.78 -6.57 -0.58
C ALA A 18 -7.42 -5.17 -0.68
N LEU A 19 -7.86 -4.59 0.45
CA LEU A 19 -8.43 -3.25 0.51
C LEU A 19 -7.38 -2.14 0.26
N PHE A 20 -6.12 -2.35 0.63
CA PHE A 20 -5.04 -1.40 0.41
C PHE A 20 -4.51 -1.45 -1.04
N VAL A 21 -4.26 -2.66 -1.56
CA VAL A 21 -3.64 -2.91 -2.86
C VAL A 21 -4.64 -2.80 -4.01
N GLY A 22 -5.87 -3.26 -3.82
CA GLY A 22 -6.91 -3.27 -4.86
C GLY A 22 -7.13 -1.90 -5.51
N PRO A 23 -7.31 -0.82 -4.74
CA PRO A 23 -7.43 0.52 -5.29
C PRO A 23 -6.20 0.99 -6.08
N GLN A 24 -4.98 0.65 -5.64
CA GLN A 24 -3.76 1.02 -6.36
C GLN A 24 -3.73 0.38 -7.75
N PHE A 25 -4.02 -0.93 -7.83
CA PHE A 25 -4.13 -1.64 -9.10
C PHE A 25 -5.22 -1.05 -10.00
N PHE A 26 -6.43 -0.87 -9.45
CA PHE A 26 -7.55 -0.34 -10.22
C PHE A 26 -7.23 1.06 -10.78
N LEU A 27 -6.67 1.94 -9.97
CA LEU A 27 -6.30 3.29 -10.40
C LEU A 27 -5.20 3.27 -11.46
N ALA A 28 -4.13 2.52 -11.24
CA ALA A 28 -2.97 2.49 -12.12
C ALA A 28 -3.30 1.90 -13.50
N PHE A 29 -4.06 0.80 -13.56
CA PHE A 29 -4.21 0.00 -14.78
C PHE A 29 -5.58 0.14 -15.45
N ALA A 30 -6.64 0.50 -14.72
CA ALA A 30 -7.98 0.60 -15.29
C ALA A 30 -8.47 2.06 -15.36
N TRP A 31 -8.63 2.71 -14.20
CA TRP A 31 -9.29 4.01 -14.14
C TRP A 31 -8.49 5.14 -14.78
N VAL A 32 -7.20 5.28 -14.45
CA VAL A 32 -6.39 6.39 -15.01
C VAL A 32 -6.33 6.31 -16.54
N PRO A 33 -6.08 5.14 -17.18
CA PRO A 33 -6.18 5.00 -18.63
C PRO A 33 -7.58 5.31 -19.18
N ALA A 34 -8.63 4.71 -18.61
CA ALA A 34 -10.01 4.91 -19.09
C ALA A 34 -10.47 6.37 -18.99
N SER A 35 -10.12 7.06 -17.89
CA SER A 35 -10.49 8.46 -17.66
C SER A 35 -9.96 9.41 -18.73
N ARG A 36 -8.93 9.03 -19.50
CA ARG A 36 -8.40 9.85 -20.59
C ARG A 36 -9.36 9.99 -21.76
N GLN A 37 -10.35 9.10 -21.87
CA GLN A 37 -11.38 9.13 -22.91
C GLN A 37 -12.55 10.08 -22.55
N ILE A 38 -12.58 10.62 -21.34
CA ILE A 38 -13.58 11.61 -20.92
C ILE A 38 -13.13 12.97 -21.46
N GLU A 39 -13.79 13.44 -22.53
CA GLU A 39 -13.50 14.73 -23.19
C GLU A 39 -13.89 15.94 -22.32
N ASP A 40 -15.01 15.82 -21.59
CA ASP A 40 -15.45 16.83 -20.63
C ASP A 40 -14.50 16.87 -19.41
N LEU A 41 -13.61 17.87 -19.42
CA LEU A 41 -12.60 18.06 -18.37
C LEU A 41 -13.21 18.30 -16.98
N PRO A 42 -14.21 19.17 -16.80
CA PRO A 42 -14.97 19.27 -15.55
C PRO A 42 -15.49 17.92 -15.04
N ALA A 43 -16.18 17.14 -15.88
CA ALA A 43 -16.69 15.83 -15.48
C ALA A 43 -15.56 14.87 -15.10
N ARG A 44 -14.47 14.86 -15.87
CA ARG A 44 -13.29 14.04 -15.58
C ARG A 44 -12.64 14.39 -14.24
N ALA A 45 -12.49 15.69 -13.94
CA ALA A 45 -11.92 16.17 -12.69
C ALA A 45 -12.79 15.78 -11.49
N ALA A 46 -14.11 15.98 -11.60
CA ALA A 46 -15.07 15.60 -10.57
C ALA A 46 -15.08 14.08 -10.31
N ALA A 47 -15.03 13.27 -11.36
CA ALA A 47 -14.93 11.81 -11.25
C ALA A 47 -13.61 11.40 -10.58
N MET A 48 -12.48 11.99 -10.98
CA MET A 48 -11.17 11.73 -10.39
C MET A 48 -11.16 12.05 -8.88
N ARG A 49 -11.68 13.22 -8.48
CA ARG A 49 -11.82 13.61 -7.06
C ARG A 49 -12.64 12.59 -6.27
N THR A 50 -13.79 12.18 -6.82
CA THR A 50 -14.71 11.26 -6.15
C THR A 50 -14.08 9.89 -5.94
N ILE A 51 -13.50 9.32 -7.00
CA ILE A 51 -12.87 8.01 -6.97
C ILE A 51 -11.65 7.99 -6.06
N THR A 52 -10.76 8.97 -6.18
CA THR A 52 -9.55 9.02 -5.35
C THR A 52 -9.87 9.22 -3.87
N ARG A 53 -10.89 10.01 -3.53
CA ARG A 53 -11.34 10.16 -2.13
C ARG A 53 -11.91 8.87 -1.56
N ARG A 54 -12.80 8.19 -2.30
CA ARG A 54 -13.40 6.92 -1.84
C ARG A 54 -12.36 5.83 -1.66
N PHE A 55 -11.48 5.68 -2.65
CA PHE A 55 -10.39 4.71 -2.55
C PHE A 55 -9.32 5.09 -1.54
N GLY A 56 -9.09 6.37 -1.28
CA GLY A 56 -8.26 6.82 -0.17
C GLY A 56 -8.79 6.33 1.18
N PHE A 57 -10.11 6.38 1.39
CA PHE A 57 -10.74 5.86 2.61
C PHE A 57 -10.66 4.33 2.71
N ILE A 58 -10.95 3.61 1.61
CA ILE A 58 -10.87 2.14 1.55
C ILE A 58 -9.43 1.70 1.81
N GLY A 59 -8.46 2.31 1.15
CA GLY A 59 -7.04 2.02 1.33
C GLY A 59 -6.58 2.33 2.76
N GLY A 60 -6.95 3.49 3.30
CA GLY A 60 -6.63 3.85 4.69
C GLY A 60 -7.19 2.85 5.71
N THR A 61 -8.43 2.40 5.52
CA THR A 61 -9.05 1.36 6.35
C THR A 61 -8.29 0.03 6.22
N GLY A 62 -7.94 -0.35 4.99
CA GLY A 62 -7.12 -1.54 4.72
C GLY A 62 -5.78 -1.48 5.45
N LEU A 63 -5.08 -0.34 5.41
CA LEU A 63 -3.81 -0.15 6.10
C LEU A 63 -3.96 -0.30 7.62
N VAL A 64 -5.02 0.26 8.23
CA VAL A 64 -5.30 0.07 9.66
C VAL A 64 -5.48 -1.41 10.00
N LEU A 65 -6.26 -2.15 9.19
CA LEU A 65 -6.44 -3.59 9.39
C LEU A 65 -5.12 -4.36 9.27
N ILE A 66 -4.29 -4.05 8.28
CA ILE A 66 -2.95 -4.65 8.10
C ILE A 66 -2.12 -4.45 9.36
N LEU A 67 -2.07 -3.22 9.90
CA LEU A 67 -1.24 -2.89 11.05
C LEU A 67 -1.73 -3.58 12.33
N ILE A 68 -3.03 -3.55 12.61
CA ILE A 68 -3.60 -4.19 13.80
C ILE A 68 -3.37 -5.70 13.75
N ALA A 69 -3.77 -6.34 12.65
CA ALA A 69 -3.62 -7.78 12.49
C ALA A 69 -2.15 -8.20 12.45
N GLY A 70 -1.31 -7.45 11.74
CA GLY A 70 0.12 -7.70 11.64
C GLY A 70 0.84 -7.60 12.98
N THR A 71 0.43 -6.64 13.82
CA THR A 71 0.94 -6.50 15.20
C THR A 71 0.60 -7.73 16.04
N TYR A 72 -0.63 -8.22 15.97
CA TYR A 72 -1.01 -9.45 16.66
C TYR A 72 -0.21 -10.67 16.15
N LEU A 73 -0.06 -10.80 14.83
CA LEU A 73 0.68 -11.91 14.23
C LEU A 73 2.15 -11.93 14.64
N ILE A 74 2.83 -10.78 14.68
CA ILE A 74 4.21 -10.71 15.17
C ILE A 74 4.31 -10.81 16.69
N ALA A 75 3.28 -10.46 17.46
CA ALA A 75 3.31 -10.66 18.91
C ALA A 75 3.21 -12.13 19.30
N THR A 76 2.53 -12.95 18.49
CA THR A 76 2.18 -14.35 18.81
C THR A 76 2.92 -15.39 17.96
N TRP A 77 3.87 -14.96 17.11
CA TRP A 77 4.52 -15.85 16.13
C TRP A 77 5.33 -16.99 16.78
N ARG A 78 6.00 -16.75 17.92
CA ARG A 78 6.80 -17.77 18.61
C ARG A 78 5.91 -18.91 19.10
N ASP A 79 4.83 -18.56 19.79
CA ASP A 79 3.85 -19.52 20.31
C ASP A 79 3.25 -20.35 19.16
N PHE A 80 2.87 -19.67 18.07
CA PHE A 80 2.24 -20.32 16.93
C PHE A 80 3.19 -21.30 16.21
N TYR A 81 4.46 -20.95 16.06
CA TYR A 81 5.47 -21.79 15.40
C TYR A 81 6.27 -22.68 16.36
N ALA A 82 5.93 -22.69 17.66
CA ALA A 82 6.66 -23.41 18.71
C ALA A 82 8.17 -23.10 18.74
N VAL A 83 8.53 -21.83 18.57
CA VAL A 83 9.93 -21.36 18.61
C VAL A 83 10.30 -20.98 20.04
N SER A 84 11.41 -21.53 20.55
CA SER A 84 11.91 -21.24 21.91
C SER A 84 12.14 -19.75 22.14
N ASP A 85 11.83 -19.25 23.33
CA ASP A 85 12.09 -17.85 23.73
C ASP A 85 13.58 -17.51 23.80
N ASP A 86 14.43 -18.52 24.06
CA ASP A 86 15.90 -18.35 24.14
C ASP A 86 16.55 -18.12 22.77
N LEU A 87 15.84 -18.39 21.67
CA LEU A 87 16.37 -18.24 20.33
C LEU A 87 16.27 -16.77 19.89
N ASP A 88 17.41 -16.12 19.65
CA ASP A 88 17.46 -14.73 19.19
C ASP A 88 16.63 -14.53 17.91
N PHE A 89 15.92 -13.39 17.82
CA PHE A 89 15.04 -13.09 16.70
C PHE A 89 15.77 -13.14 15.34
N THR A 90 17.00 -12.61 15.30
CA THR A 90 17.83 -12.56 14.10
C THR A 90 18.68 -13.82 13.89
N ALA A 91 18.62 -14.80 14.78
CA ALA A 91 19.29 -16.09 14.57
C ALA A 91 18.60 -16.93 13.50
N ILE A 92 17.34 -16.65 13.19
CA ILE A 92 16.57 -17.29 12.13
C ILE A 92 16.19 -16.33 11.02
N ARG A 93 16.00 -16.88 9.82
CA ARG A 93 15.65 -16.11 8.62
C ARG A 93 14.37 -15.30 8.80
N PHE A 94 13.41 -15.81 9.57
CA PHE A 94 12.16 -15.12 9.88
C PHE A 94 12.40 -13.71 10.41
N GLY A 95 13.27 -13.54 11.41
CA GLY A 95 13.50 -12.22 11.99
C GLY A 95 14.24 -11.28 11.06
N VAL A 96 15.23 -11.77 10.31
CA VAL A 96 15.94 -10.97 9.30
C VAL A 96 14.98 -10.49 8.21
N ILE A 97 14.17 -11.38 7.65
CA ILE A 97 13.18 -11.05 6.61
C ILE A 97 12.13 -10.09 7.17
N PHE A 98 11.70 -10.26 8.41
CA PHE A 98 10.75 -9.35 9.05
C PHE A 98 11.33 -7.94 9.21
N ILE A 99 12.59 -7.79 9.65
CA ILE A 99 13.25 -6.49 9.76
C ILE A 99 13.36 -5.79 8.40
N ILE A 100 13.75 -6.53 7.37
CA ILE A 100 13.80 -6.01 5.99
C ILE A 100 12.39 -5.58 5.56
N LYS A 101 11.37 -6.41 5.78
CA LYS A 101 9.97 -6.10 5.50
C LYS A 101 9.52 -4.82 6.20
N MET A 102 9.85 -4.64 7.47
CA MET A 102 9.48 -3.43 8.22
C MET A 102 10.21 -2.18 7.71
N THR A 103 11.47 -2.32 7.29
CA THR A 103 12.21 -1.23 6.64
C THR A 103 11.54 -0.81 5.33
N VAL A 104 11.19 -1.79 4.48
CA VAL A 104 10.46 -1.54 3.23
C VAL A 104 9.07 -0.95 3.50
N LEU A 105 8.39 -1.38 4.57
CA LEU A 105 7.10 -0.84 4.99
C LEU A 105 7.22 0.65 5.33
N ILE A 106 8.22 1.06 6.10
CA ILE A 106 8.44 2.47 6.44
C ILE A 106 8.68 3.30 5.17
N VAL A 107 9.53 2.82 4.25
CA VAL A 107 9.76 3.51 2.97
C VAL A 107 8.47 3.62 2.16
N MET A 108 7.69 2.54 2.09
CA MET A 108 6.39 2.52 1.41
C MET A 108 5.43 3.54 2.01
N LEU A 109 5.33 3.61 3.34
CA LEU A 109 4.49 4.59 4.04
C LEU A 109 4.90 6.03 3.75
N VAL A 110 6.21 6.31 3.67
CA VAL A 110 6.71 7.64 3.26
C VAL A 110 6.29 7.95 1.83
N VAL A 111 6.50 7.02 0.89
CA VAL A 111 6.11 7.20 -0.52
C VAL A 111 4.60 7.45 -0.66
N VAL A 112 3.78 6.65 0.02
CA VAL A 112 2.31 6.81 0.04
C VAL A 112 1.90 8.11 0.70
N GLY A 113 2.51 8.50 1.82
CA GLY A 113 2.26 9.77 2.50
C GLY A 113 2.56 10.96 1.60
N VAL A 114 3.75 10.99 0.95
CA VAL A 114 4.11 12.03 -0.02
C VAL A 114 3.12 12.04 -1.19
N HIS A 115 2.70 10.88 -1.67
CA HIS A 115 1.70 10.80 -2.73
C HIS A 115 0.35 11.38 -2.31
N MET A 116 -0.16 10.99 -1.14
CA MET A 116 -1.48 11.37 -0.66
C MET A 116 -1.59 12.83 -0.25
N PHE A 117 -0.56 13.38 0.40
CA PHE A 117 -0.63 14.72 0.99
C PHE A 117 -0.02 15.81 0.11
N LEU A 118 0.95 15.48 -0.75
CA LEU A 118 1.65 16.47 -1.58
C LEU A 118 1.29 16.30 -3.06
N ALA A 119 1.57 15.14 -3.65
CA ALA A 119 1.47 14.96 -5.10
C ALA A 119 0.02 14.91 -5.61
N GLY A 120 -0.84 14.11 -4.96
CA GLY A 120 -2.24 13.91 -5.32
C GLY A 120 -3.06 15.21 -5.28
N PRO A 121 -3.06 15.96 -4.15
CA PRO A 121 -3.80 17.23 -4.06
C PRO A 121 -3.29 18.27 -5.05
N ARG A 122 -1.97 18.32 -5.33
CA ARG A 122 -1.42 19.22 -6.35
C ARG A 122 -1.88 18.84 -7.75
N GLN A 123 -1.86 17.57 -8.11
CA GLN A 123 -2.31 17.11 -9.41
C GLN A 123 -3.80 17.38 -9.64
N LEU A 124 -4.64 17.11 -8.63
CA LEU A 124 -6.09 17.34 -8.74
C LEU A 124 -6.40 18.84 -8.89
N ARG A 125 -5.74 19.71 -8.12
CA ARG A 125 -5.91 21.17 -8.24
C ARG A 125 -5.56 21.68 -9.64
N LEU A 126 -4.44 21.21 -10.21
CA LEU A 126 -4.06 21.61 -11.57
C LEU A 126 -5.05 21.11 -12.63
N LEU A 127 -5.61 19.91 -12.44
CA LEU A 127 -6.64 19.37 -13.33
C LEU A 127 -7.94 20.19 -13.24
N GLU A 128 -8.32 20.63 -12.04
CA GLU A 128 -9.50 21.46 -11.81
C GLU A 128 -9.33 22.89 -12.35
N ALA A 129 -8.16 23.51 -12.13
CA ALA A 129 -7.82 24.80 -12.70
C ALA A 129 -7.88 24.75 -14.24
N GLN A 130 -7.33 23.70 -14.85
CA GLN A 130 -7.42 23.48 -16.29
C GLN A 130 -8.89 23.33 -16.75
N ALA A 131 -9.71 22.59 -15.99
CA ALA A 131 -11.13 22.43 -16.29
C ALA A 131 -11.94 23.74 -16.16
N ALA A 132 -11.51 24.66 -15.29
CA ALA A 132 -12.10 25.99 -15.13
C ALA A 132 -11.62 27.01 -16.18
N GLY A 133 -10.72 26.62 -17.09
CA GLY A 133 -10.15 27.51 -18.11
C GLY A 133 -9.05 28.43 -17.58
N GLU A 134 -8.51 28.17 -16.38
CA GLU A 134 -7.41 28.93 -15.83
C GLU A 134 -6.09 28.65 -16.61
N PRO A 135 -5.18 29.64 -16.71
CA PRO A 135 -3.91 29.46 -17.40
C PRO A 135 -3.00 28.50 -16.62
N VAL A 136 -2.95 27.24 -17.04
CA VAL A 136 -2.06 26.22 -16.46
C VAL A 136 -0.87 25.96 -17.39
N SER A 137 0.34 26.05 -16.85
CA SER A 137 1.55 25.69 -17.59
C SER A 137 1.57 24.20 -17.94
N GLY A 138 1.61 23.88 -19.24
CA GLY A 138 1.71 22.49 -19.71
C GLY A 138 2.94 21.75 -19.18
N ARG A 139 4.06 22.47 -18.96
CA ARG A 139 5.29 21.92 -18.36
C ARG A 139 5.06 21.54 -16.91
N GLU A 140 4.42 22.41 -16.14
CA GLU A 140 4.11 22.14 -14.72
C GLU A 140 3.16 20.94 -14.60
N LEU A 141 2.06 20.95 -15.36
CA LEU A 141 1.08 19.86 -15.36
C LEU A 141 1.72 18.50 -15.68
N ARG A 142 2.58 18.46 -16.70
CA ARG A 142 3.33 17.24 -17.06
C ARG A 142 4.26 16.80 -15.93
N SER A 143 5.01 17.72 -15.32
CA SER A 143 5.96 17.39 -14.25
C SER A 143 5.27 16.81 -13.02
N VAL A 144 4.17 17.42 -12.58
CA VAL A 144 3.38 16.94 -11.43
C VAL A 144 2.74 15.59 -11.73
N ARG A 145 2.22 15.38 -12.95
CA ARG A 145 1.68 14.09 -13.36
C ARG A 145 2.73 12.99 -13.36
N MET A 146 3.93 13.26 -13.87
CA MET A 146 5.03 12.29 -13.89
C MET A 146 5.50 11.94 -12.48
N PHE A 147 5.65 12.95 -11.61
CA PHE A 147 6.02 12.73 -10.22
C PHE A 147 4.98 11.90 -9.45
N SER A 148 3.70 12.25 -9.61
CA SER A 148 2.59 11.50 -9.02
C SER A 148 2.53 10.05 -9.52
N MET A 149 2.73 9.83 -10.83
CA MET A 149 2.81 8.49 -11.42
C MET A 149 3.99 7.70 -10.88
N ALA A 150 5.18 8.31 -10.79
CA ALA A 150 6.36 7.66 -10.23
C ALA A 150 6.10 7.21 -8.79
N LEU A 151 5.58 8.09 -7.93
CA LEU A 151 5.22 7.73 -6.55
C LEU A 151 4.17 6.61 -6.48
N SER A 152 3.15 6.64 -7.34
CA SER A 152 2.11 5.61 -7.39
C SER A 152 2.68 4.23 -7.79
N ILE A 153 3.49 4.18 -8.84
CA ILE A 153 4.12 2.93 -9.31
C ILE A 153 5.14 2.42 -8.29
N THR A 154 5.99 3.30 -7.74
CA THR A 154 6.94 2.92 -6.68
C THR A 154 6.18 2.40 -5.46
N GLY A 155 5.12 3.07 -5.01
CA GLY A 155 4.30 2.62 -3.89
C GLY A 155 3.66 1.24 -4.14
N LEU A 156 3.16 1.00 -5.36
CA LEU A 156 2.63 -0.30 -5.76
C LEU A 156 3.71 -1.39 -5.73
N LEU A 157 4.89 -1.14 -6.33
CA LEU A 157 5.99 -2.10 -6.36
C LEU A 157 6.50 -2.44 -4.95
N LEU A 158 6.62 -1.44 -4.07
CA LEU A 158 6.98 -1.67 -2.68
C LEU A 158 5.93 -2.52 -1.96
N THR A 159 4.65 -2.26 -2.20
CA THR A 159 3.56 -3.06 -1.62
C THR A 159 3.60 -4.51 -2.11
N LEU A 160 3.85 -4.73 -3.41
CA LEU A 160 4.03 -6.08 -3.97
C LEU A 160 5.25 -6.79 -3.37
N ALA A 161 6.37 -6.08 -3.18
CA ALA A 161 7.53 -6.65 -2.49
C ALA A 161 7.20 -7.05 -1.04
N LEU A 162 6.43 -6.24 -0.30
CA LEU A 162 5.96 -6.56 1.05
C LEU A 162 5.07 -7.81 1.07
N MET A 163 4.22 -8.00 0.06
CA MET A 163 3.40 -9.20 -0.09
C MET A 163 4.25 -10.44 -0.32
N VAL A 164 5.26 -10.36 -1.20
CA VAL A 164 6.22 -11.45 -1.43
C VAL A 164 6.95 -11.80 -0.13
N MET A 165 7.46 -10.81 0.61
CA MET A 165 8.09 -11.03 1.92
C MET A 165 7.12 -11.66 2.93
N GLY A 166 5.84 -11.28 2.91
CA GLY A 166 4.80 -11.91 3.70
C GLY A 166 4.62 -13.40 3.37
N ALA A 167 4.59 -13.76 2.09
CA ALA A 167 4.51 -15.15 1.64
C ALA A 167 5.75 -15.95 2.07
N ILE A 168 6.94 -15.37 1.95
CA ILE A 168 8.18 -16.00 2.41
C ILE A 168 8.13 -16.26 3.93
N LEU A 169 7.71 -15.27 4.73
CA LEU A 169 7.57 -15.43 6.18
C LEU A 169 6.60 -16.56 6.55
N SER A 170 5.47 -16.67 5.83
CA SER A 170 4.47 -17.72 6.05
C SER A 170 4.94 -19.13 5.65
N THR A 171 6.04 -19.24 4.89
CA THR A 171 6.63 -20.52 4.47
C THR A 171 7.56 -21.05 5.56
N SER A 172 7.00 -21.66 6.60
CA SER A 172 7.73 -22.07 7.81
C SER A 172 8.95 -22.97 7.54
N GLN A 173 8.85 -23.87 6.55
CA GLN A 173 9.97 -24.74 6.14
C GLN A 173 11.22 -23.97 5.72
N TYR A 174 11.06 -22.75 5.21
CA TYR A 174 12.16 -21.86 4.81
C TYR A 174 12.46 -20.80 5.89
N SER A 175 11.42 -20.14 6.41
CA SER A 175 11.59 -18.97 7.28
C SER A 175 12.10 -19.31 8.67
N LEU A 176 11.84 -20.51 9.19
CA LEU A 176 12.28 -20.92 10.54
C LEU A 176 13.68 -21.55 10.56
N GLN A 177 14.39 -21.56 9.44
CA GLN A 177 15.78 -22.02 9.39
C GLN A 177 16.73 -20.98 10.01
N LEU A 178 17.84 -21.45 10.59
CA LEU A 178 18.94 -20.59 11.01
C LEU A 178 19.50 -19.81 9.81
N VAL A 179 19.99 -18.60 10.09
CA VAL A 179 20.65 -17.72 9.10
C VAL A 179 21.99 -18.28 8.68
#